data_AF-A0A813B9A7-F1
#
_entry.id   AF-A0A813B9A7-F1
#
_cell.length_a   1.000
_cell.length_b   1.000
_cell.length_c   1.000
_cell.angle_alpha   90.00
_cell.angle_beta   90.00
_cell.angle_gamma   90.00
#
_symmetry.space_group_name_H-M   'P 1'
#
loop_
_entity.id
_entity.type
_entity.pdbx_description
1 polymer ?
#
loop_
_entity_poly.entity_id
_entity_poly.type
_entity_poly.pdbx_seq_one_letter_code
_entity_poly.pdbx_strand_id
1 'polypeptide(L)'
;DLRPATWAASPEHEWCPPGHGDLYPAMVGSGTLDRLLMQGIKYMFVSNSDNLGATLDLKLLTYFAGSKAPFMMEVATRTDADKKGGHLAKDKKTGGLLLRETAQCPEEDEKEFQNVGKYKFFNTNNLWVDLEALADQFRKSGGALQLPVMKNSKTVDPRDKKSTKVLQLETAMGAAISCFPGATAVVIPRSRFAPVKTTNDLLALRSDAYLLTPDSRIELDPKRSGLPPNVKLDGSYKFVDAMDGMIPNGPPSLIDCKKLVIEGPIVFSPGVTIVGEVTIKNASSEKKAVAPGVYTDTTLVL
;
A
#
# COMPACT_ATOMS: atom_id res chain seq x y z
N ASP A 1 8.10 29.46 -7.52
CA ASP A 1 9.55 29.68 -7.74
C ASP A 1 10.40 28.42 -7.47
N LEU A 2 9.79 27.26 -7.18
CA LEU A 2 10.47 25.97 -6.94
C LEU A 2 11.56 26.01 -5.85
N ARG A 3 11.53 27.03 -4.98
CA ARG A 3 12.44 27.13 -3.84
C ARG A 3 12.02 26.15 -2.75
N PRO A 4 12.96 25.68 -1.91
CA PRO A 4 12.62 24.96 -0.69
C PRO A 4 11.59 25.75 0.14
N ALA A 5 10.60 25.05 0.69
CA ALA A 5 9.59 25.67 1.54
C ALA A 5 10.21 26.03 2.91
N THR A 6 9.65 27.06 3.55
CA THR A 6 9.97 27.42 4.94
C THR A 6 8.69 27.40 5.76
N TRP A 7 8.73 26.77 6.93
CA TRP A 7 7.60 26.58 7.83
C TRP A 7 8.03 26.68 9.29
N ALA A 8 8.19 27.91 9.78
CA ALA A 8 8.74 28.20 11.10
C ALA A 8 7.94 27.59 12.28
N ALA A 9 6.65 27.30 12.09
CA ALA A 9 5.83 26.66 13.12
C ALA A 9 6.30 25.23 13.43
N SER A 10 6.80 24.52 12.42
CA SER A 10 7.24 23.13 12.48
C SER A 10 8.26 22.86 11.36
N PRO A 11 9.55 23.22 11.54
CA PRO A 11 10.58 23.09 10.50
C PRO A 11 10.76 21.66 9.96
N GLU A 12 10.37 20.64 10.72
CA GLU A 12 10.34 19.24 10.28
C GLU A 12 9.42 19.01 9.06
N HIS A 13 8.40 19.84 8.87
CA HIS A 13 7.50 19.78 7.71
C HIS A 13 8.16 20.29 6.42
N GLU A 14 9.33 20.93 6.49
CA GLU A 14 10.09 21.37 5.32
C GLU A 14 10.75 20.19 4.58
N TRP A 15 10.80 19.02 5.21
CA TRP A 15 11.43 17.81 4.67
C TRP A 15 10.39 16.74 4.33
N CYS A 16 10.71 15.92 3.34
CA CYS A 16 9.93 14.72 3.03
C CYS A 16 10.86 13.61 2.54
N PRO A 17 10.54 12.33 2.80
CA PRO A 17 11.23 11.23 2.18
C PRO A 17 10.99 11.24 0.65
N PRO A 18 11.99 10.98 -0.19
CA PRO A 18 11.87 11.06 -1.66
C PRO A 18 11.19 9.81 -2.28
N GLY A 19 10.22 9.24 -1.57
CA GLY A 19 9.54 8.00 -1.95
C GLY A 19 10.38 6.75 -1.71
N HIS A 20 9.75 5.59 -1.82
CA HIS A 20 10.40 4.31 -1.52
C HIS A 20 11.42 3.86 -2.59
N GLY A 21 11.45 4.50 -3.76
CA GLY A 21 12.52 4.29 -4.75
C GLY A 21 13.92 4.67 -4.26
N ASP A 22 14.00 5.44 -3.17
CA ASP A 22 15.24 5.78 -2.48
C ASP A 22 15.95 4.58 -1.83
N LEU A 23 15.27 3.43 -1.69
CA LEU A 23 15.88 2.19 -1.20
C LEU A 23 17.23 1.90 -1.86
N TYR A 24 17.27 1.97 -3.20
CA TYR A 24 18.46 1.58 -3.95
C TYR A 24 19.64 2.56 -3.76
N PRO A 25 19.50 3.88 -3.97
CA PRO A 25 20.59 4.81 -3.70
C PRO A 25 20.97 4.84 -2.21
N ALA A 26 20.04 4.68 -1.27
CA ALA A 26 20.36 4.57 0.15
C ALA A 26 21.21 3.34 0.48
N MET A 27 20.92 2.18 -0.14
CA MET A 27 21.74 0.96 0.03
C MET A 27 23.16 1.14 -0.48
N VAL A 28 23.34 1.84 -1.61
CA VAL A 28 24.66 2.13 -2.18
C VAL A 28 25.40 3.18 -1.33
N GLY A 29 24.77 4.33 -1.07
CA GLY A 29 25.39 5.43 -0.33
C GLY A 29 25.77 5.09 1.11
N SER A 30 25.04 4.17 1.75
CA SER A 30 25.37 3.68 3.10
C SER A 30 26.41 2.55 3.13
N GLY A 31 26.84 2.03 1.97
CA GLY A 31 27.69 0.82 1.89
C GLY A 31 26.97 -0.48 2.28
N THR A 32 25.64 -0.45 2.44
CA THR A 32 24.86 -1.64 2.79
C THR A 32 24.89 -2.68 1.68
N LEU A 33 24.78 -2.26 0.42
CA LEU A 33 24.86 -3.17 -0.72
C LEU A 33 26.17 -3.97 -0.72
N ASP A 34 27.31 -3.30 -0.58
CA ASP A 34 28.61 -3.94 -0.56
C ASP A 34 28.78 -4.88 0.63
N ARG A 35 28.30 -4.50 1.82
CA ARG A 35 28.32 -5.37 3.00
C ARG A 35 27.52 -6.66 2.82
N LEU A 36 26.32 -6.56 2.23
CA LEU A 36 25.49 -7.73 1.94
C LEU A 36 26.20 -8.67 0.94
N LEU A 37 26.76 -8.10 -0.14
CA LEU A 37 27.51 -8.86 -1.14
C LEU A 37 28.75 -9.53 -0.56
N MET A 38 29.52 -8.85 0.30
CA MET A 38 30.68 -9.43 1.00
C MET A 38 30.30 -10.61 1.91
N GLN A 39 29.08 -10.62 2.43
CA GLN A 39 28.54 -11.74 3.20
C GLN A 39 28.00 -12.88 2.33
N GLY A 40 28.07 -12.75 1.00
CA GLY A 40 27.55 -13.73 0.05
C GLY A 40 26.04 -13.68 -0.14
N ILE A 41 25.36 -12.63 0.32
CA ILE A 41 23.93 -12.43 0.11
C ILE A 41 23.72 -11.95 -1.33
N LYS A 42 22.94 -12.72 -2.10
CA LYS A 42 22.73 -12.47 -3.54
C LYS A 42 21.37 -11.87 -3.87
N TYR A 43 20.36 -12.21 -3.09
CA TYR A 43 18.98 -11.85 -3.41
C TYR A 43 18.36 -11.05 -2.27
N MET A 44 17.65 -10.00 -2.64
CA MET A 44 16.83 -9.22 -1.73
C MET A 44 15.36 -9.39 -2.11
N PHE A 45 14.56 -9.78 -1.13
CA PHE A 45 13.11 -9.63 -1.19
C PHE A 45 12.73 -8.35 -0.43
N VAL A 46 12.03 -7.45 -1.10
CA VAL A 46 11.50 -6.22 -0.49
C VAL A 46 9.99 -6.17 -0.66
N SER A 47 9.30 -5.65 0.35
CA SER A 47 7.86 -5.47 0.34
C SER A 47 7.45 -4.23 1.15
N ASN A 48 6.20 -3.80 0.99
CA ASN A 48 5.64 -2.78 1.87
C ASN A 48 5.45 -3.36 3.27
N SER A 49 5.83 -2.61 4.30
CA SER A 49 5.57 -2.99 5.70
C SER A 49 4.07 -3.10 6.03
N ASP A 50 3.23 -2.39 5.28
CA ASP A 50 1.77 -2.46 5.40
C ASP A 50 1.13 -3.61 4.62
N ASN A 51 1.90 -4.40 3.86
CA ASN A 51 1.42 -5.59 3.17
C ASN A 51 1.72 -6.84 4.00
N LEU A 52 0.74 -7.27 4.78
CA LEU A 52 0.91 -8.40 5.72
C LEU A 52 0.89 -9.77 5.04
N GLY A 53 0.51 -9.82 3.75
CA GLY A 53 0.64 -11.01 2.91
C GLY A 53 2.05 -11.22 2.36
N ALA A 54 2.91 -10.20 2.42
CA ALA A 54 4.27 -10.28 1.87
C ALA A 54 5.18 -11.07 2.81
N THR A 55 5.51 -12.29 2.41
CA THR A 55 6.46 -13.15 3.13
C THR A 55 7.44 -13.80 2.17
N LEU A 56 8.62 -14.16 2.68
CA LEU A 56 9.62 -14.85 1.89
C LEU A 56 9.08 -16.21 1.43
N ASP A 57 8.94 -16.40 0.12
CA ASP A 57 8.50 -17.67 -0.47
C ASP A 57 9.68 -18.33 -1.20
N LEU A 58 10.09 -19.50 -0.72
CA LEU A 58 11.23 -20.21 -1.28
C LEU A 58 10.99 -20.74 -2.70
N LYS A 59 9.74 -20.97 -3.11
CA LYS A 59 9.41 -21.35 -4.49
C LYS A 59 9.61 -20.16 -5.42
N LEU A 60 9.17 -18.97 -5.01
CA LEU A 60 9.40 -17.74 -5.76
C LEU A 60 10.88 -17.37 -5.82
N LEU A 61 11.62 -17.53 -4.71
CA LEU A 61 13.07 -17.35 -4.71
C LEU A 61 13.77 -18.33 -5.67
N THR A 62 13.38 -19.61 -5.63
CA THR A 62 13.95 -20.64 -6.51
C THR A 62 13.65 -20.32 -7.98
N TYR A 63 12.42 -19.91 -8.28
CA TYR A 63 12.03 -19.48 -9.62
C TYR A 63 12.83 -18.26 -10.08
N PHE A 64 12.95 -17.24 -9.23
CA PHE A 64 13.70 -16.03 -9.52
C PHE A 64 15.18 -16.34 -9.82
N ALA A 65 15.85 -17.06 -8.91
CA ALA A 65 17.24 -17.46 -9.07
C ALA A 65 17.47 -18.31 -10.33
N GLY A 66 16.56 -19.25 -10.62
CA GLY A 66 16.62 -20.11 -11.81
C GLY A 66 16.39 -19.34 -13.12
N SER A 67 15.55 -18.30 -13.10
CA SER A 67 15.28 -17.46 -14.28
C SER A 67 16.46 -16.59 -14.70
N LYS A 68 17.40 -16.33 -13.78
CA LYS A 68 18.51 -15.37 -13.95
C LYS A 68 18.04 -13.94 -14.27
N ALA A 69 16.77 -13.62 -14.02
CA ALA A 69 16.28 -12.26 -14.15
C ALA A 69 16.96 -11.38 -13.07
N PRO A 70 17.42 -10.17 -13.40
CA PRO A 70 18.03 -9.25 -12.44
C PRO A 70 17.01 -8.66 -11.45
N PHE A 71 15.74 -8.61 -11.86
CA PHE A 71 14.65 -8.01 -11.12
C PHE A 71 13.34 -8.73 -11.46
N MET A 72 12.54 -9.04 -10.45
CA MET A 72 11.22 -9.62 -10.63
C MET A 72 10.19 -8.95 -9.72
N MET A 73 9.08 -8.51 -10.32
CA MET A 73 7.95 -7.93 -9.60
C MET A 73 6.83 -8.96 -9.42
N GLU A 74 6.37 -9.18 -8.19
CA GLU A 74 5.11 -9.90 -7.99
C GLU A 74 3.95 -8.96 -8.33
N VAL A 75 3.02 -9.41 -9.17
CA VAL A 75 1.81 -8.67 -9.55
C VAL A 75 0.56 -9.46 -9.17
N ALA A 76 -0.47 -8.75 -8.72
CA ALA A 76 -1.78 -9.34 -8.49
C ALA A 76 -2.70 -9.08 -9.69
N THR A 77 -3.66 -9.98 -9.93
CA THR A 77 -4.79 -9.65 -10.80
C THR A 77 -5.54 -8.45 -10.22
N ARG A 78 -5.73 -7.43 -11.05
CA ARG A 78 -6.35 -6.18 -10.67
C ARG A 78 -7.86 -6.36 -10.51
N THR A 79 -8.40 -5.73 -9.47
CA THR A 79 -9.82 -5.68 -9.13
C THR A 79 -10.30 -4.24 -9.07
N ASP A 80 -11.61 -4.01 -8.99
CA ASP A 80 -12.17 -2.66 -8.85
C ASP A 80 -11.79 -1.95 -7.53
N ALA A 81 -11.25 -2.69 -6.57
CA ALA A 81 -10.70 -2.13 -5.34
C ALA A 81 -9.31 -1.48 -5.56
N ASP A 82 -8.59 -1.88 -6.62
CA ASP A 82 -7.21 -1.46 -6.92
C ASP A 82 -7.18 -0.14 -7.71
N LYS A 83 -7.74 0.90 -7.10
CA LYS A 83 -7.86 2.23 -7.72
C LYS A 83 -6.63 3.13 -7.53
N LYS A 84 -5.85 2.90 -6.46
CA LYS A 84 -4.67 3.69 -6.10
C LYS A 84 -3.43 2.83 -6.10
N GLY A 85 -2.39 3.27 -6.80
CA GLY A 85 -1.10 2.58 -6.96
C GLY A 85 -0.73 2.45 -8.43
N GLY A 86 0.11 1.48 -8.78
CA GLY A 86 0.62 1.32 -10.14
C GLY A 86 0.20 0.01 -10.81
N HIS A 87 0.03 0.07 -12.13
CA HIS A 87 -0.16 -1.11 -12.96
C HIS A 87 1.07 -1.36 -13.82
N LEU A 88 1.30 -2.63 -14.15
CA LEU A 88 2.35 -3.02 -15.09
C LEU A 88 1.94 -2.63 -16.53
N ALA A 89 2.93 -2.26 -17.34
CA ALA A 89 2.77 -2.08 -18.78
C ALA A 89 4.06 -2.50 -19.50
N LYS A 90 4.01 -2.48 -20.83
CA LYS A 90 5.16 -2.74 -21.70
C LYS A 90 5.53 -1.48 -22.47
N ASP A 91 6.82 -1.20 -22.53
CA ASP A 91 7.37 -0.17 -23.39
C ASP A 91 7.25 -0.63 -24.85
N LYS A 92 6.64 0.19 -25.70
CA LYS A 92 6.44 -0.15 -27.12
C LYS A 92 7.72 -0.15 -27.94
N LYS A 93 8.74 0.61 -27.52
CA LYS A 93 10.03 0.74 -28.22
C LYS A 93 10.99 -0.37 -27.82
N THR A 94 11.12 -0.63 -26.51
CA THR A 94 12.11 -1.60 -26.00
C THR A 94 11.52 -2.98 -25.78
N GLY A 95 10.18 -3.10 -25.66
CA GLY A 95 9.51 -4.33 -25.24
C GLY A 95 9.66 -4.64 -23.75
N GLY A 96 10.45 -3.85 -23.02
CA GLY A 96 10.69 -3.98 -21.59
C GLY A 96 9.46 -3.66 -20.75
N LEU A 97 9.50 -4.07 -19.48
CA LEU A 97 8.43 -3.80 -18.53
C LEU A 97 8.58 -2.39 -17.94
N LEU A 98 7.45 -1.74 -17.67
CA LEU A 98 7.39 -0.46 -16.97
C LEU A 98 6.26 -0.46 -15.93
N LEU A 99 6.46 0.33 -14.89
CA LEU A 99 5.45 0.63 -13.89
C LEU A 99 4.85 2.00 -14.19
N ARG A 100 3.52 2.08 -14.24
CA ARG A 100 2.80 3.36 -14.33
C ARG A 100 1.96 3.57 -13.08
N GLU A 101 2.39 4.50 -12.24
CA GLU A 101 1.69 4.92 -11.03
C GLU A 101 0.55 5.89 -11.34
N THR A 102 -0.45 5.99 -10.45
CA THR A 102 -1.54 6.97 -10.58
C THR A 102 -1.01 8.41 -10.73
N ALA A 103 0.04 8.77 -9.97
CA ALA A 103 0.65 10.11 -10.04
C ALA A 103 1.32 10.43 -11.39
N GLN A 104 1.52 9.42 -12.24
CA GLN A 104 2.07 9.56 -13.59
C GLN A 104 0.98 9.54 -14.67
N CYS A 105 -0.29 9.35 -14.29
CA CYS A 105 -1.41 9.32 -15.22
C CYS A 105 -1.94 10.74 -15.47
N PRO A 106 -1.96 11.22 -16.73
CA PRO A 106 -2.69 12.42 -17.08
C PRO A 106 -4.19 12.27 -16.80
N GLU A 107 -4.87 13.39 -16.54
CA GLU A 107 -6.30 13.41 -16.23
C GLU A 107 -7.14 12.85 -17.39
N GLU A 108 -6.77 13.15 -18.64
CA GLU A 108 -7.45 12.60 -19.83
C GLU A 108 -7.37 11.07 -19.95
N ASP A 109 -6.35 10.45 -19.35
CA ASP A 109 -6.07 9.02 -19.41
C ASP A 109 -6.65 8.25 -18.21
N GLU A 110 -7.18 8.94 -17.20
CA GLU A 110 -7.60 8.34 -15.92
C GLU A 110 -8.63 7.22 -16.13
N LYS A 111 -9.59 7.42 -17.05
CA LYS A 111 -10.60 6.39 -17.38
C LYS A 111 -9.95 5.10 -17.89
N GLU A 112 -8.95 5.22 -18.76
CA GLU A 112 -8.21 4.08 -19.28
C GLU A 112 -7.28 3.49 -18.23
N PHE A 113 -6.67 4.31 -17.38
CA PHE A 113 -5.85 3.87 -16.25
C PHE A 113 -6.66 3.01 -15.28
N GLN A 114 -7.92 3.36 -15.01
CA GLN A 114 -8.82 2.59 -14.14
C GLN A 114 -9.46 1.38 -14.84
N ASN A 115 -9.21 1.18 -16.14
CA ASN A 115 -9.74 0.02 -16.87
C ASN A 115 -8.98 -1.26 -16.49
N VAL A 116 -9.52 -2.00 -15.52
CA VAL A 116 -8.98 -3.28 -15.04
C VAL A 116 -8.98 -4.38 -16.11
N GLY A 117 -9.84 -4.28 -17.13
CA GLY A 117 -9.86 -5.20 -18.28
C GLY A 117 -8.68 -4.99 -19.23
N LYS A 118 -8.16 -3.77 -19.30
CA LYS A 118 -6.98 -3.40 -20.11
C LYS A 118 -5.69 -3.59 -19.33
N TYR A 119 -5.57 -2.95 -18.18
CA TYR A 119 -4.40 -3.02 -17.31
C TYR A 119 -4.65 -4.00 -16.15
N LYS A 120 -4.47 -5.29 -16.46
CA LYS A 120 -4.89 -6.42 -15.61
C LYS A 120 -3.96 -6.72 -14.43
N PHE A 121 -2.75 -6.19 -14.43
CA PHE A 121 -1.71 -6.56 -13.47
C PHE A 121 -1.34 -5.37 -12.61
N PHE A 122 -1.60 -5.50 -11.31
CA PHE A 122 -1.37 -4.49 -10.30
C PHE A 122 -0.07 -4.77 -9.55
N ASN A 123 0.77 -3.75 -9.38
CA ASN A 123 2.02 -3.87 -8.63
C ASN A 123 1.73 -4.06 -7.13
N THR A 124 2.26 -5.14 -6.56
CA THR A 124 2.09 -5.45 -5.13
C THR A 124 3.15 -4.77 -4.26
N ASN A 125 4.20 -4.25 -4.91
CA ASN A 125 5.45 -3.79 -4.30
C ASN A 125 6.24 -4.91 -3.59
N ASN A 126 5.90 -6.19 -3.81
CA ASN A 126 6.76 -7.32 -3.48
C ASN A 126 7.75 -7.53 -4.64
N LEU A 127 9.02 -7.26 -4.40
CA LEU A 127 10.06 -7.25 -5.43
C LEU A 127 11.21 -8.16 -5.03
N TRP A 128 11.73 -8.87 -6.02
CA TRP A 128 12.93 -9.68 -5.91
C TRP A 128 14.03 -9.02 -6.73
N VAL A 129 15.18 -8.81 -6.12
CA VAL A 129 16.30 -8.10 -6.72
C VAL A 129 17.56 -8.93 -6.58
N ASP A 130 18.27 -9.14 -7.69
CA ASP A 130 19.63 -9.65 -7.67
C ASP A 130 20.58 -8.49 -7.29
N LEU A 131 21.27 -8.64 -6.16
CA LEU A 131 22.13 -7.61 -5.59
C LEU A 131 23.41 -7.41 -6.40
N GLU A 132 23.92 -8.45 -7.08
CA GLU A 132 25.06 -8.31 -7.99
C GLU A 132 24.64 -7.50 -9.21
N ALA A 133 23.47 -7.82 -9.79
CA ALA A 133 22.91 -7.07 -10.91
C ALA A 133 22.59 -5.61 -10.53
N LEU A 134 22.10 -5.37 -9.31
CA LEU A 134 21.88 -4.02 -8.77
C LEU A 134 23.19 -3.23 -8.72
N ALA A 135 24.25 -3.80 -8.14
CA ALA A 135 25.55 -3.14 -8.05
C ALA A 135 26.12 -2.81 -9.45
N ASP A 136 26.03 -3.75 -10.39
CA ASP A 136 26.46 -3.55 -11.76
C ASP A 136 25.66 -2.47 -12.49
N GLN A 137 24.34 -2.39 -12.24
CA GLN A 137 23.50 -1.39 -12.85
C GLN A 137 23.85 0.02 -12.36
N PHE A 138 24.17 0.19 -11.08
CA PHE A 138 24.69 1.46 -10.54
C PHE A 138 26.03 1.84 -11.17
N ARG A 139 26.97 0.90 -11.30
CA ARG A 139 28.27 1.15 -11.96
C ARG A 139 28.09 1.60 -13.41
N LYS A 140 27.23 0.93 -14.17
CA LYS A 140 26.92 1.26 -15.58
C LYS A 140 26.21 2.61 -15.74
N SER A 141 25.43 3.01 -14.74
CA SER A 141 24.60 4.21 -14.78
C SER A 141 25.25 5.42 -14.09
N GLY A 142 26.57 5.41 -13.88
CA GLY A 142 27.30 6.51 -13.26
C GLY A 142 26.91 6.80 -11.81
N GLY A 143 26.47 5.78 -11.06
CA GLY A 143 26.09 5.90 -9.65
C GLY A 143 24.62 6.24 -9.39
N ALA A 144 23.75 6.30 -10.42
CA ALA A 144 22.34 6.58 -10.24
C ALA A 144 21.43 5.70 -11.10
N LEU A 145 20.40 5.10 -10.49
CA LEU A 145 19.30 4.49 -11.24
C LEU A 145 18.37 5.57 -11.79
N GLN A 146 18.07 5.47 -13.09
CA GLN A 146 17.21 6.43 -13.80
C GLN A 146 15.73 6.14 -13.53
N LEU A 147 15.30 6.33 -12.29
CA LEU A 147 13.90 6.19 -11.89
C LEU A 147 13.09 7.41 -12.33
N PRO A 148 11.87 7.24 -12.86
CA PRO A 148 11.01 8.35 -13.22
C PRO A 148 10.53 9.10 -11.98
N VAL A 149 10.78 10.42 -11.94
CA VAL A 149 10.34 11.30 -10.85
C VAL A 149 8.83 11.53 -10.93
N MET A 150 8.17 11.39 -9.78
CA MET A 150 6.78 11.74 -9.54
C MET A 150 6.70 13.10 -8.85
N LYS A 151 5.74 13.93 -9.26
CA LYS A 151 5.51 15.26 -8.69
C LYS A 151 4.21 15.24 -7.89
N ASN A 152 4.32 15.18 -6.57
CA ASN A 152 3.16 15.12 -5.68
C ASN A 152 2.83 16.51 -5.11
N SER A 153 1.68 17.06 -5.51
CA SER A 153 1.18 18.33 -4.97
C SER A 153 0.60 18.16 -3.56
N LYS A 154 1.13 18.92 -2.61
CA LYS A 154 0.76 18.90 -1.18
C LYS A 154 0.70 20.32 -0.60
N THR A 155 0.35 20.42 0.67
CA THR A 155 0.59 21.59 1.53
C THR A 155 1.74 21.24 2.49
N VAL A 156 2.57 22.22 2.85
CA VAL A 156 3.76 22.00 3.70
C VAL A 156 3.37 21.37 5.03
N ASP A 157 2.28 21.85 5.64
CA ASP A 157 1.63 21.16 6.73
C ASP A 157 0.48 20.30 6.17
N PRO A 158 0.52 18.96 6.33
CA PRO A 158 -0.51 18.06 5.80
C PRO A 158 -1.85 18.14 6.55
N ARG A 159 -1.88 18.74 7.75
CA ARG A 159 -3.08 18.97 8.56
C ARG A 159 -3.68 20.35 8.32
N ASP A 160 -2.87 21.33 7.93
CA ASP A 160 -3.35 22.66 7.52
C ASP A 160 -3.45 22.81 5.99
N LYS A 161 -4.68 22.71 5.48
CA LYS A 161 -5.00 22.91 4.05
C LYS A 161 -4.72 24.33 3.54
N LYS A 162 -4.53 25.31 4.42
CA LYS A 162 -4.21 26.70 4.07
C LYS A 162 -2.70 26.97 4.05
N SER A 163 -1.88 26.03 4.54
CA SER A 163 -0.43 26.18 4.52
C SER A 163 0.13 26.17 3.09
N THR A 164 1.36 26.65 2.93
CA THR A 164 2.02 26.84 1.63
C THR A 164 1.95 25.58 0.77
N LYS A 165 1.49 25.71 -0.48
CA LYS A 165 1.49 24.59 -1.44
C LYS A 165 2.92 24.25 -1.84
N VAL A 166 3.24 22.96 -1.84
CA VAL A 166 4.57 22.42 -2.15
C VAL A 166 4.47 21.26 -3.14
N LEU A 167 5.60 20.96 -3.79
CA LEU A 167 5.78 19.75 -4.58
C LEU A 167 6.75 18.82 -3.84
N GLN A 168 6.32 17.60 -3.56
CA GLN A 168 7.19 16.53 -3.09
C GLN A 168 7.66 15.74 -4.30
N LEU A 169 8.98 15.59 -4.45
CA LEU A 169 9.60 14.84 -5.53
C LEU A 169 9.91 13.43 -5.04
N GLU A 170 9.28 12.45 -5.66
CA GLU A 170 9.35 11.06 -5.20
C GLU A 170 9.68 10.10 -6.34
N THR A 171 10.24 8.95 -6.00
CA THR A 171 10.39 7.82 -6.93
C THR A 171 9.78 6.55 -6.33
N ALA A 172 9.31 5.66 -7.21
CA ALA A 172 8.73 4.38 -6.81
C ALA A 172 9.75 3.26 -7.02
N MET A 173 9.97 2.43 -5.99
CA MET A 173 10.95 1.33 -6.07
C MET A 173 10.61 0.31 -7.16
N GLY A 174 9.34 0.05 -7.41
CA GLY A 174 8.90 -0.83 -8.50
C GLY A 174 9.21 -0.28 -9.90
N ALA A 175 9.44 1.02 -10.05
CA ALA A 175 9.81 1.62 -11.34
C ALA A 175 11.22 1.19 -11.79
N ALA A 176 12.03 0.63 -10.88
CA ALA A 176 13.32 0.05 -11.23
C ALA A 176 13.22 -1.12 -12.23
N ILE A 177 12.03 -1.72 -12.40
CA ILE A 177 11.81 -2.78 -13.38
C ILE A 177 12.22 -2.38 -14.81
N SER A 178 12.13 -1.09 -15.17
CA SER A 178 12.56 -0.60 -16.48
C SER A 178 14.08 -0.33 -16.57
N CYS A 179 14.78 -0.29 -15.43
CA CYS A 179 16.23 -0.07 -15.38
C CYS A 179 17.02 -1.35 -15.63
N PHE A 180 16.39 -2.52 -15.59
CA PHE A 180 17.07 -3.80 -15.71
C PHE A 180 16.65 -4.56 -16.98
N PRO A 181 17.51 -4.65 -18.01
CA PRO A 181 17.27 -5.53 -19.15
C PRO A 181 17.05 -6.98 -18.68
N GLY A 182 15.96 -7.60 -19.14
CA GLY A 182 15.59 -8.96 -18.72
C GLY A 182 14.78 -9.02 -17.41
N ALA A 183 14.37 -7.89 -16.84
CA ALA A 183 13.43 -7.88 -15.72
C ALA A 183 12.11 -8.57 -16.09
N THR A 184 11.51 -9.24 -15.10
CA THR A 184 10.28 -10.03 -15.28
C THR A 184 9.21 -9.63 -14.27
N ALA A 185 8.01 -10.16 -14.45
CA ALA A 185 6.95 -10.09 -13.47
C ALA A 185 6.28 -11.47 -13.35
N VAL A 186 5.79 -11.78 -12.15
CA VAL A 186 5.10 -13.04 -11.85
C VAL A 186 3.73 -12.76 -11.24
N VAL A 187 2.69 -13.42 -11.74
CA VAL A 187 1.35 -13.31 -11.16
C VAL A 187 1.28 -14.16 -9.90
N ILE A 188 0.84 -13.56 -8.80
CA ILE A 188 0.73 -14.20 -7.49
C ILE A 188 -0.73 -14.34 -7.04
N PRO A 189 -1.03 -15.29 -6.13
CA PRO A 189 -2.33 -15.33 -5.48
C PRO A 189 -2.52 -14.09 -4.61
N ARG A 190 -3.78 -13.61 -4.53
CA ARG A 190 -4.13 -12.39 -3.78
C ARG A 190 -3.73 -12.45 -2.29
N SER A 191 -3.60 -13.63 -1.72
CA SER A 191 -3.14 -13.84 -0.33
C SER A 191 -1.77 -13.25 -0.03
N ARG A 192 -0.91 -12.99 -1.02
CA ARG A 192 0.38 -12.31 -0.84
C ARG A 192 0.30 -10.78 -0.96
N PHE A 193 -0.91 -10.24 -1.14
CA PHE A 193 -1.19 -8.81 -1.27
C PHE A 193 -2.40 -8.40 -0.41
N ALA A 194 -2.13 -8.14 0.86
CA ALA A 194 -3.08 -7.67 1.87
C ALA A 194 -2.62 -6.30 2.43
N PRO A 195 -2.71 -5.22 1.63
CA PRO A 195 -2.25 -3.89 2.04
C PRO A 195 -3.22 -3.21 3.01
N VAL A 196 -2.70 -2.45 3.96
CA VAL A 196 -3.47 -1.57 4.85
C VAL A 196 -3.18 -0.12 4.48
N LYS A 197 -4.07 0.54 3.74
CA LYS A 197 -3.85 1.92 3.23
C LYS A 197 -4.71 2.97 3.91
N THR A 198 -5.80 2.55 4.53
CA THR A 198 -6.78 3.43 5.16
C THR A 198 -7.19 2.89 6.53
N THR A 199 -7.83 3.73 7.33
CA THR A 199 -8.45 3.32 8.59
C THR A 199 -9.60 2.34 8.39
N ASN A 200 -10.21 2.28 7.19
CA ASN A 200 -11.17 1.23 6.83
C ASN A 200 -10.50 -0.14 6.84
N ASP A 201 -9.34 -0.25 6.17
CA ASP A 201 -8.57 -1.49 6.08
C ASP A 201 -8.06 -1.90 7.47
N LEU A 202 -7.59 -0.92 8.25
CA LEU A 202 -7.08 -1.16 9.60
C LEU A 202 -8.17 -1.64 10.56
N LEU A 203 -9.38 -1.11 10.48
CA LEU A 203 -10.51 -1.58 11.29
C LEU A 203 -10.85 -3.03 10.94
N ALA A 204 -10.93 -3.36 9.65
CA ALA A 204 -11.18 -4.72 9.20
C ALA A 204 -10.07 -5.68 9.68
N LEU A 205 -8.81 -5.28 9.53
CA LEU A 205 -7.65 -6.07 9.94
C LEU A 205 -7.62 -6.36 11.44
N ARG A 206 -7.97 -5.37 12.28
CA ARG A 206 -7.97 -5.54 13.74
C ARG A 206 -9.15 -6.38 14.25
N SER A 207 -10.18 -6.59 13.43
CA SER A 207 -11.33 -7.42 13.79
C SER A 207 -11.02 -8.92 13.69
N ASP A 208 -11.97 -9.73 14.14
CA ASP A 208 -11.93 -11.19 14.01
C ASP A 208 -12.14 -11.70 12.56
N ALA A 209 -12.29 -10.81 11.58
CA ALA A 209 -12.29 -11.19 10.16
C ALA A 209 -10.91 -11.68 9.68
N TYR A 210 -9.84 -11.39 10.44
CA TYR A 210 -8.47 -11.79 10.15
C TYR A 210 -7.86 -12.58 11.32
N LEU A 211 -6.93 -13.46 10.98
CA LEU A 211 -6.25 -14.36 11.92
C LEU A 211 -4.74 -14.12 11.86
N LEU A 212 -4.08 -14.24 13.02
CA LEU A 212 -2.62 -14.35 13.11
C LEU A 212 -2.24 -15.84 12.97
N THR A 213 -1.50 -16.18 11.93
CA THR A 213 -1.00 -17.54 11.70
C THR A 213 0.17 -17.87 12.62
N PRO A 214 0.51 -19.17 12.83
CA PRO A 214 1.66 -19.57 13.66
C PRO A 214 3.01 -19.03 13.18
N ASP A 215 3.14 -18.71 11.89
CA ASP A 215 4.32 -18.09 11.29
C ASP A 215 4.22 -16.56 11.21
N SER A 216 3.37 -15.96 12.06
CA SER A 216 3.22 -14.51 12.25
C SER A 216 2.71 -13.74 11.02
N ARG A 217 1.94 -14.38 10.14
CA ARG A 217 1.26 -13.71 9.02
C ARG A 217 -0.16 -13.33 9.44
N ILE A 218 -0.70 -12.27 8.84
CA ILE A 218 -2.12 -11.95 8.98
C ILE A 218 -2.86 -12.43 7.74
N GLU A 219 -3.81 -13.34 7.92
CA GLU A 219 -4.62 -13.91 6.84
C GLU A 219 -6.10 -13.64 7.08
N LEU A 220 -6.86 -13.50 5.99
CA LEU A 220 -8.32 -13.46 6.10
C LEU A 220 -8.83 -14.80 6.62
N ASP A 221 -9.76 -14.79 7.56
CA ASP A 221 -10.34 -16.03 8.09
C ASP A 221 -10.96 -16.87 6.96
N PRO A 222 -10.66 -18.18 6.86
CA PRO A 222 -11.20 -19.07 5.83
C PRO A 222 -12.74 -19.06 5.72
N LYS A 223 -13.47 -18.79 6.81
CA LYS A 223 -14.94 -18.66 6.80
C LYS A 223 -15.42 -17.59 5.83
N ARG A 224 -14.59 -16.58 5.56
CA ARG A 224 -14.90 -15.49 4.64
C ARG A 224 -14.69 -15.82 3.18
N SER A 225 -14.20 -17.01 2.85
CA SER A 225 -14.03 -17.49 1.47
C SER A 225 -13.28 -16.50 0.56
N GLY A 226 -12.26 -15.82 1.11
CA GLY A 226 -11.44 -14.86 0.36
C GLY A 226 -12.03 -13.46 0.19
N LEU A 227 -13.19 -13.15 0.78
CA LEU A 227 -13.85 -11.85 0.66
C LEU A 227 -13.72 -11.02 1.96
N PRO A 228 -12.88 -9.98 2.02
CA PRO A 228 -12.75 -9.14 3.20
C PRO A 228 -14.01 -8.31 3.48
N PRO A 229 -14.23 -7.85 4.73
CA PRO A 229 -15.35 -6.96 5.04
C PRO A 229 -15.22 -5.64 4.28
N ASN A 230 -16.31 -5.16 3.67
CA ASN A 230 -16.33 -3.84 3.03
C ASN A 230 -16.63 -2.75 4.06
N VAL A 231 -15.58 -2.20 4.68
CA VAL A 231 -15.69 -1.13 5.68
C VAL A 231 -15.65 0.24 5.00
N LYS A 232 -16.58 1.11 5.37
CA LYS A 232 -16.63 2.51 4.95
C LYS A 232 -16.82 3.42 6.16
N LEU A 233 -15.73 4.03 6.60
CA LEU A 233 -15.76 5.03 7.65
C LEU A 233 -15.95 6.42 7.04
N ASP A 234 -16.73 7.26 7.71
CA ASP A 234 -16.79 8.68 7.43
C ASP A 234 -15.41 9.35 7.51
N GLY A 235 -15.24 10.48 6.80
CA GLY A 235 -14.00 11.22 6.70
C GLY A 235 -13.46 11.74 8.04
N SER A 236 -14.30 11.82 9.07
CA SER A 236 -13.88 12.11 10.45
C SER A 236 -12.94 11.06 11.03
N TYR A 237 -13.00 9.80 10.56
CA TYR A 237 -12.11 8.70 10.97
C TYR A 237 -10.90 8.52 10.04
N LYS A 238 -10.56 9.51 9.23
CA LYS A 238 -9.42 9.43 8.30
C LYS A 238 -8.09 9.18 9.02
N PHE A 239 -7.93 9.71 10.24
CA PHE A 239 -6.73 9.56 11.04
C PHE A 239 -6.89 8.45 12.09
N VAL A 240 -5.78 7.81 12.43
CA VAL A 240 -5.74 6.62 13.30
C VAL A 240 -6.24 6.93 14.71
N ASP A 241 -5.91 8.08 15.27
CA ASP A 241 -6.37 8.54 16.58
C ASP A 241 -7.90 8.66 16.68
N ALA A 242 -8.53 9.19 15.63
CA ALA A 242 -9.99 9.26 15.55
C ALA A 242 -10.63 7.85 15.48
N MET A 243 -10.04 6.94 14.70
CA MET A 243 -10.47 5.55 14.61
C MET A 243 -10.26 4.79 15.92
N ASP A 244 -9.10 4.94 16.57
CA ASP A 244 -8.81 4.34 17.87
C ASP A 244 -9.80 4.82 18.94
N GLY A 245 -10.17 6.12 18.91
CA GLY A 245 -11.21 6.66 19.77
C GLY A 245 -12.61 6.10 19.50
N MET A 246 -12.87 5.51 18.32
CA MET A 246 -14.12 4.82 17.98
C MET A 246 -14.17 3.41 18.58
N ILE A 247 -13.01 2.78 18.79
CA ILE A 247 -12.87 1.40 19.26
C ILE A 247 -11.94 1.29 20.48
N PRO A 248 -12.20 2.03 21.58
CA PRO A 248 -11.30 2.07 22.73
C PRO A 248 -11.12 0.71 23.42
N ASN A 249 -12.07 -0.21 23.22
CA ASN A 249 -12.05 -1.58 23.76
C ASN A 249 -11.83 -2.65 22.68
N GLY A 250 -11.29 -2.26 21.52
CA GLY A 250 -11.18 -3.11 20.35
C GLY A 250 -12.38 -2.99 19.39
N PRO A 251 -12.23 -3.52 18.16
CA PRO A 251 -13.24 -3.41 17.12
C PRO A 251 -14.46 -4.31 17.39
N PRO A 252 -15.61 -4.05 16.74
CA PRO A 252 -16.69 -5.02 16.70
C PRO A 252 -16.25 -6.30 15.98
N SER A 253 -16.96 -7.39 16.22
CA SER A 253 -16.82 -8.61 15.40
C SER A 253 -17.32 -8.33 13.98
N LEU A 254 -16.50 -8.66 12.99
CA LEU A 254 -16.76 -8.49 11.56
C LEU A 254 -16.64 -9.81 10.78
N ILE A 255 -16.45 -10.96 11.44
CA ILE A 255 -16.29 -12.26 10.77
C ILE A 255 -17.43 -12.55 9.77
N ASP A 256 -18.67 -12.22 10.13
CA ASP A 256 -19.87 -12.38 9.28
C ASP A 256 -20.32 -11.08 8.60
N CYS A 257 -19.54 -10.01 8.69
CA CYS A 257 -19.85 -8.70 8.08
C CYS A 257 -19.54 -8.73 6.58
N LYS A 258 -20.55 -8.45 5.74
CA LYS A 258 -20.34 -8.15 4.31
C LYS A 258 -19.93 -6.70 4.11
N LYS A 259 -20.63 -5.77 4.76
CA LYS A 259 -20.42 -4.33 4.62
C LYS A 259 -20.76 -3.60 5.91
N LEU A 260 -19.89 -2.68 6.31
CA LEU A 260 -20.11 -1.79 7.45
C LEU A 260 -19.93 -0.34 6.98
N VAL A 261 -20.94 0.49 7.18
CA VAL A 261 -20.88 1.93 6.91
C VAL A 261 -21.08 2.69 8.20
N ILE A 262 -20.20 3.64 8.52
CA ILE A 262 -20.30 4.50 9.70
C ILE A 262 -20.35 5.95 9.27
N GLU A 263 -21.42 6.65 9.64
CA GLU A 263 -21.65 8.06 9.36
C GLU A 263 -21.78 8.83 10.69
N GLY A 264 -20.86 9.75 10.95
CA GLY A 264 -20.85 10.57 12.17
C GLY A 264 -20.10 9.95 13.36
N PRO A 265 -19.99 10.71 14.47
CA PRO A 265 -19.15 10.36 15.62
C PRO A 265 -19.79 9.26 16.49
N ILE A 266 -19.15 8.11 16.62
CA ILE A 266 -19.63 6.97 17.42
C ILE A 266 -18.51 6.36 18.26
N VAL A 267 -18.90 5.51 19.21
CA VAL A 267 -17.99 4.62 19.93
C VAL A 267 -18.63 3.24 20.08
N PHE A 268 -17.88 2.18 19.75
CA PHE A 268 -18.34 0.82 19.96
C PHE A 268 -18.20 0.42 21.43
N SER A 269 -19.29 -0.07 22.01
CA SER A 269 -19.22 -0.80 23.28
C SER A 269 -18.64 -2.20 23.05
N PRO A 270 -18.03 -2.83 24.06
CA PRO A 270 -17.65 -4.24 23.98
C PRO A 270 -18.84 -5.14 23.63
N GLY A 271 -18.63 -6.18 22.81
CA GLY A 271 -19.66 -7.17 22.46
C GLY A 271 -20.57 -6.78 21.29
N VAL A 272 -20.18 -5.80 20.47
CA VAL A 272 -20.87 -5.51 19.21
C VAL A 272 -20.46 -6.48 18.12
N THR A 273 -21.43 -7.07 17.43
CA THR A 273 -21.24 -7.98 16.29
C THR A 273 -21.99 -7.45 15.08
N ILE A 274 -21.31 -7.42 13.93
CA ILE A 274 -21.87 -6.96 12.66
C ILE A 274 -22.03 -8.16 11.71
N VAL A 275 -23.26 -8.39 11.25
CA VAL A 275 -23.60 -9.49 10.35
C VAL A 275 -24.25 -8.94 9.08
N GLY A 276 -23.80 -9.39 7.91
CA GLY A 276 -24.37 -8.93 6.63
C GLY A 276 -24.02 -7.47 6.33
N GLU A 277 -25.00 -6.67 5.93
CA GLU A 277 -24.81 -5.26 5.60
C GLU A 277 -25.39 -4.32 6.67
N VAL A 278 -24.52 -3.62 7.41
CA VAL A 278 -24.95 -2.69 8.46
C VAL A 278 -24.49 -1.27 8.17
N THR A 279 -25.39 -0.31 8.39
CA THR A 279 -25.07 1.12 8.38
C THR A 279 -25.39 1.73 9.75
N ILE A 280 -24.46 2.45 10.35
CA ILE A 280 -24.65 3.16 11.63
C ILE A 280 -24.53 4.65 11.38
N LYS A 281 -25.57 5.40 11.73
CA LYS A 281 -25.67 6.84 11.49
C LYS A 281 -25.85 7.58 12.80
N ASN A 282 -25.03 8.58 13.05
CA ASN A 282 -25.22 9.59 14.08
C ASN A 282 -25.19 10.98 13.43
N ALA A 283 -26.33 11.65 13.39
CA ALA A 283 -26.44 13.00 12.82
C ALA A 283 -26.01 14.11 13.81
N SER A 284 -25.81 13.78 15.08
CA SER A 284 -25.37 14.75 16.09
C SER A 284 -23.86 14.97 16.05
N SER A 285 -23.40 16.10 16.59
CA SER A 285 -21.98 16.40 16.77
C SER A 285 -21.36 15.64 17.95
N GLU A 286 -22.18 15.08 18.84
CA GLU A 286 -21.72 14.37 20.02
C GLU A 286 -21.47 12.90 19.70
N LYS A 287 -20.42 12.33 20.31
CA LYS A 287 -20.08 10.92 20.13
C LYS A 287 -21.11 10.03 20.84
N LYS A 288 -21.81 9.18 20.09
CA LYS A 288 -22.83 8.25 20.63
C LYS A 288 -22.31 6.81 20.72
N ALA A 289 -22.70 6.11 21.78
CA ALA A 289 -22.33 4.71 21.96
C ALA A 289 -23.21 3.78 21.13
N VAL A 290 -22.60 2.84 20.41
CA VAL A 290 -23.28 1.66 19.88
C VAL A 290 -23.36 0.64 21.00
N ALA A 291 -24.58 0.29 21.41
CA ALA A 291 -24.81 -0.65 22.50
C ALA A 291 -24.33 -2.08 22.13
N PRO A 292 -23.94 -2.91 23.11
CA PRO A 292 -23.62 -4.32 22.86
C PRO A 292 -24.79 -5.04 22.19
N GLY A 293 -24.51 -5.91 21.22
CA GLY A 293 -25.54 -6.64 20.49
C GLY A 293 -25.11 -7.09 19.10
N VAL A 294 -25.99 -7.87 18.48
CA VAL A 294 -25.83 -8.33 17.09
C VAL A 294 -26.69 -7.45 16.19
N TYR A 295 -26.06 -6.81 15.21
CA TYR A 295 -26.74 -6.02 14.19
C TYR A 295 -26.66 -6.75 12.85
N THR A 296 -27.81 -7.08 12.28
CA THR A 296 -27.92 -7.87 11.05
C THR A 296 -28.71 -7.12 10.00
N ASP A 297 -28.12 -6.90 8.83
CA ASP A 297 -28.77 -6.35 7.63
C ASP A 297 -29.67 -5.12 7.90
N THR A 298 -29.13 -4.15 8.65
CA THR A 298 -29.93 -3.06 9.22
C THR A 298 -29.24 -1.70 9.13
N THR A 299 -30.04 -0.63 9.28
CA THR A 299 -29.55 0.73 9.51
C THR A 299 -29.88 1.16 10.93
N LEU A 300 -28.86 1.37 11.76
CA LEU A 300 -28.97 1.91 13.10
C LEU A 300 -28.83 3.43 13.06
N VAL A 301 -29.83 4.15 13.56
CA VAL A 301 -29.77 5.61 13.76
C VAL A 301 -29.65 5.86 15.26
N LEU A 302 -28.57 6.53 15.67
CA LEU A 302 -28.24 6.82 17.07
C LEU A 302 -28.76 8.18 17.52
#